data_AF-A0A503T471-F1
#
_entry.id   AF-A0A503T471-F1
#
_cell.length_a   1.000
_cell.length_b   1.000
_cell.length_c   1.000
_cell.angle_alpha   90.00
_cell.angle_beta   90.00
_cell.angle_gamma   90.00
#
_symmetry.space_group_name_H-M   'P 1'
#
loop_
_entity.id
_entity.type
_entity.pdbx_description
1 polymer ?
#
loop_
_entity_poly.entity_id
_entity_poly.type
_entity_poly.pdbx_seq_one_letter_code
_entity_poly.pdbx_strand_id
1 'polypeptide(L)' 'MAIFDDEPKKKARPHEIGQDLSLLSVDELSERIGILRDEIARLEAERETKDKTKSAAEALFRRG' A
#
# COMPACT_ATOMS: atom_id res chain seq x y z
N MET A 1 -24.34 -29.68 12.93
CA MET A 1 -24.32 -28.90 11.68
C MET A 1 -23.01 -28.13 11.67
N ALA A 2 -22.06 -28.49 10.80
CA ALA A 2 -20.79 -27.76 10.72
C ALA A 2 -21.07 -26.38 10.11
N ILE A 3 -20.84 -25.34 10.90
CA ILE A 3 -20.84 -23.95 10.45
C ILE A 3 -19.58 -23.83 9.60
N PHE A 4 -19.76 -23.84 8.28
CA PHE A 4 -18.71 -23.48 7.35
C PHE A 4 -18.39 -22.00 7.61
N ASP A 5 -17.25 -21.79 8.24
CA ASP A 5 -16.57 -20.49 8.35
C ASP A 5 -16.19 -20.09 6.91
N ASP A 6 -17.10 -19.41 6.23
CA ASP A 6 -16.86 -18.82 4.91
C ASP A 6 -15.98 -17.58 5.13
N GLU A 7 -14.71 -17.83 5.43
CA GLU A 7 -13.68 -16.82 5.56
C GLU A 7 -13.72 -16.00 4.26
N PRO A 8 -13.92 -14.67 4.31
CA PRO A 8 -14.06 -13.88 3.10
C PRO A 8 -12.80 -14.05 2.26
N LYS A 9 -12.94 -14.74 1.12
CA LYS A 9 -11.83 -14.99 0.19
C LYS A 9 -11.16 -13.66 -0.10
N LYS A 10 -9.96 -13.47 0.47
CA LYS A 10 -9.16 -12.26 0.22
C LYS A 10 -9.04 -12.12 -1.29
N LYS A 11 -9.55 -11.01 -1.83
CA LYS A 11 -9.44 -10.72 -3.25
C LYS A 11 -7.99 -10.94 -3.66
N ALA A 12 -7.78 -11.74 -4.71
CA ALA A 12 -6.45 -12.02 -5.20
C ALA A 12 -5.77 -10.67 -5.49
N ARG A 13 -4.61 -10.44 -4.86
CA ARG A 13 -3.84 -9.23 -5.12
C ARG A 13 -3.26 -9.36 -6.53
N PRO A 14 -3.34 -8.32 -7.37
CA PRO A 14 -2.76 -8.35 -8.72
C PRO A 14 -1.23 -8.49 -8.70
N HIS A 15 -0.59 -8.24 -7.55
CA HIS A 15 0.84 -8.36 -7.34
C HIS A 15 1.18 -8.73 -5.89
N GLU A 16 2.24 -9.52 -5.70
CA GLU A 16 2.88 -9.77 -4.41
C GLU A 16 4.38 -9.40 -4.42
N ILE A 17 4.83 -8.74 -3.34
CA ILE A 17 6.23 -8.32 -3.19
C ILE A 17 7.14 -9.56 -3.15
N GLY A 18 8.17 -9.56 -4.00
CA GLY A 18 9.14 -10.67 -4.06
C GLY A 18 8.64 -11.92 -4.79
N GLN A 19 7.49 -11.86 -5.47
CA GLN A 19 7.02 -12.96 -6.31
C GLN A 19 8.01 -13.26 -7.45
N ASP A 20 8.06 -14.51 -7.89
CA ASP A 20 8.81 -14.89 -9.09
C ASP A 20 8.25 -14.20 -10.34
N LEU A 21 9.16 -13.74 -11.20
CA LEU A 21 8.86 -13.01 -12.42
C LEU A 21 9.07 -13.85 -13.69
N SER A 22 9.59 -15.08 -13.55
CA SER A 22 10.01 -15.92 -14.68
C SER A 22 8.92 -16.22 -15.71
N LEU A 23 7.66 -16.26 -15.28
CA LEU A 23 6.50 -16.58 -16.12
C LEU A 23 5.73 -15.34 -16.62
N LEU A 24 6.23 -14.13 -16.37
CA LEU A 24 5.53 -12.90 -16.67
C LEU A 24 5.94 -12.33 -18.01
N SER A 25 4.95 -11.87 -18.77
CA SER A 25 5.14 -11.05 -19.95
C SER A 25 5.58 -9.62 -19.60
N VAL A 26 6.10 -8.91 -20.59
CA VAL A 26 6.49 -7.49 -20.45
C VAL A 26 5.29 -6.61 -20.11
N ASP A 27 4.12 -6.90 -20.65
CA ASP A 27 2.90 -6.14 -20.39
C ASP A 27 2.40 -6.35 -18.96
N GLU A 28 2.43 -7.58 -18.45
CA GLU A 28 2.09 -7.89 -17.05
C GLU A 28 3.08 -7.24 -16.06
N LEU A 29 4.37 -7.22 -16.41
CA LEU A 29 5.37 -6.48 -15.63
C LEU A 29 5.07 -4.98 -15.61
N SER A 30 4.69 -4.42 -16.76
CA SER A 30 4.36 -3.00 -16.89
C SER A 30 3.11 -2.61 -16.07
N GLU A 31 2.06 -3.42 -16.13
CA GLU A 31 0.84 -3.23 -15.34
C GLU A 31 1.15 -3.26 -13.83
N ARG A 32 1.93 -4.25 -13.38
CA ARG A 32 2.31 -4.38 -11.96
C ARG A 32 3.19 -3.23 -11.48
N ILE A 33 4.14 -2.78 -12.31
CA ILE A 33 4.94 -1.58 -12.01
C ILE A 33 4.04 -0.37 -11.84
N GLY A 34 3.01 -0.20 -12.68
CA GLY A 34 2.01 0.86 -12.57
C GLY A 34 1.32 0.84 -11.21
N ILE A 35 0.76 -0.30 -10.82
CA ILE A 35 0.06 -0.48 -9.53
C ILE A 35 0.98 -0.15 -8.35
N LEU A 36 2.23 -0.60 -8.39
CA LEU A 36 3.21 -0.32 -7.32
C LEU A 36 3.57 1.17 -7.24
N ARG A 37 3.70 1.86 -8.38
CA ARG A 37 3.98 3.30 -8.41
C ARG A 37 2.83 4.11 -7.82
N ASP A 38 1.59 3.75 -8.16
CA ASP A 38 0.40 4.39 -7.59
C ASP A 38 0.34 4.19 -6.07
N GLU A 39 0.68 2.99 -5.60
CA GLU A 39 0.74 2.70 -4.17
C GLU A 39 1.86 3.48 -3.47
N ILE A 40 3.04 3.62 -4.08
CA ILE A 40 4.12 4.47 -3.56
C ILE A 40 3.63 5.91 -3.42
N ALA A 41 3.01 6.48 -4.46
CA ALA A 41 2.50 7.84 -4.43
C ALA A 41 1.47 8.06 -3.30
N ARG A 42 0.56 7.09 -3.10
CA ARG A 42 -0.41 7.11 -1.99
C ARG A 42 0.29 7.14 -0.62
N LEU A 43 1.30 6.31 -0.43
CA LEU A 43 2.06 6.24 0.83
C LEU A 43 2.87 7.51 1.08
N GLU A 44 3.46 8.09 0.03
CA GLU A 44 4.19 9.36 0.13
C GLU A 44 3.28 10.53 0.52
N ALA A 45 2.09 10.63 -0.07
CA ALA A 45 1.10 11.66 0.26
C ALA A 45 0.61 11.54 1.72
N GLU A 46 0.36 10.32 2.18
CA GLU A 46 -0.04 10.07 3.58
C GLU A 46 1.11 10.41 4.54
N ARG A 47 2.35 10.03 4.20
CA ARG A 47 3.55 10.39 4.99
C ARG A 47 3.68 11.89 5.14
N GLU A 48 3.59 12.64 4.04
CA GLU A 48 3.67 14.10 4.07
C GLU A 48 2.58 14.73 4.95
N THR A 49 1.36 14.21 4.87
CA THR A 49 0.23 14.66 5.69
C THR A 49 0.50 14.43 7.18
N LYS A 50 1.03 13.26 7.54
CA LYS A 50 1.39 12.93 8.94
C LYS A 50 2.57 13.77 9.44
N ASP A 51 3.58 14.02 8.61
CA ASP A 51 4.74 14.84 8.98
C ASP A 51 4.32 16.29 9.26
N LYS A 52 3.46 16.89 8.40
CA LYS A 52 2.89 18.22 8.65
C LYS A 52 2.13 18.29 9.96
N THR A 53 1.34 17.26 10.25
CA THR A 53 0.57 17.16 11.50
C THR A 53 1.51 17.11 12.72
N LYS A 54 2.57 16.31 12.65
CA LYS A 54 3.58 16.21 13.71
C LYS A 54 4.31 17.53 13.92
N SER A 55 4.78 18.19 12.86
CA SER A 55 5.48 19.47 12.96
C SER A 55 4.59 20.59 13.54
N ALA A 56 3.31 20.62 13.17
CA ALA A 56 2.35 21.58 13.73
C ALA A 56 2.13 21.34 15.23
N ALA A 57 1.99 20.08 15.66
CA ALA A 57 1.89 19.73 17.07
C ALA A 57 3.15 20.12 17.86
N GLU A 58 4.35 19.80 17.36
CA GLU A 58 5.60 20.18 18.02
C GLU A 58 5.79 21.70 18.16
N ALA A 59 5.33 22.49 17.18
CA ALA A 59 5.38 23.94 17.24
C ALA A 59 4.45 24.55 18.31
N LEU A 60 3.31 23.90 18.59
CA LEU A 60 2.42 24.27 19.69
C LEU A 60 3.04 23.94 21.04
N PHE A 61 3.66 22.76 21.19
CA PHE A 61 4.29 22.35 22.45
C PHE A 61 5.55 23.15 22.81
N ARG A 62 6.30 23.69 21.83
CA ARG A 62 7.50 24.53 22.08
C ARG A 62 7.21 25.99 22.45
N ARG A 63 5.95 26.44 22.32
CA ARG A 63 5.52 27.82 22.65
C ARG A 63 4.77 27.92 23.99
N GLY A 64 4.66 26.81 24.73
CA GLY A 64 4.09 26.74 26.08
C GLY A 64 5.15 26.82 27.17
#